data_AF-A0A816W0A4-F1
#
_entry.id   AF-A0A816W0A4-F1
#
_cell.length_a   1.000
_cell.length_b   1.000
_cell.length_c   1.000
_cell.angle_alpha   90.00
_cell.angle_beta   90.00
_cell.angle_gamma   90.00
#
_symmetry.space_group_name_H-M   'P 1'
#
loop_
_entity.id
_entity.type
_entity.pdbx_description
1 polymer ?
#
loop_
_entity_poly.entity_id
_entity_poly.type
_entity_poly.pdbx_seq_one_letter_code
_entity_poly.pdbx_strand_id
1 'polypeptide(L)'
;MIDTGATHSFITQGALSTLYHSAIPSCNRIAQLGDGQATLKIIGEIQLLLQFDKVFTHLNVLVVKTMNTDFILDVKSINVIHIPPRKSYTVQAKVELSSADTVYFSPIDVTQSKKSIVMSPSLLHINNYTTYLEVYNPHDYTCTLPMNTLLCRTPRRSSSLSYQHPIINTIEIKSASSATSKTIDNLLAHIQNVQDKQQLRFILQQHIKNFDISKVTQANTHI
;
A
#
# COMPACT_ATOMS: atom_id res chain seq x y z
N MET A 1 7.10 18.26 0.99
CA MET A 1 6.56 17.75 -0.28
C MET A 1 6.72 16.24 -0.30
N ILE A 2 5.67 15.50 -0.68
CA ILE A 2 5.76 14.06 -0.92
C ILE A 2 6.03 13.86 -2.41
N ASP A 3 7.07 13.12 -2.76
CA ASP A 3 7.48 12.88 -4.15
C ASP A 3 7.57 11.37 -4.43
N THR A 4 6.70 10.87 -5.29
CA THR A 4 6.66 9.46 -5.69
C THR A 4 7.80 9.05 -6.62
N GLY A 5 8.45 10.02 -7.27
CA GLY A 5 9.59 9.80 -8.16
C GLY A 5 10.94 9.86 -7.42
N ALA A 6 10.96 10.43 -6.22
CA ALA A 6 12.16 10.49 -5.40
C ALA A 6 12.61 9.08 -4.97
N THR A 7 13.92 8.86 -4.97
CA THR A 7 14.54 7.61 -4.47
C THR A 7 15.11 7.78 -3.07
N HIS A 8 15.19 9.01 -2.59
CA HIS A 8 15.72 9.40 -1.30
C HIS A 8 14.91 10.58 -0.76
N SER A 9 14.86 10.70 0.57
CA SER A 9 14.30 11.88 1.22
C SER A 9 15.37 12.95 1.39
N PHE A 10 15.00 14.22 1.23
CA PHE A 10 15.89 15.36 1.33
C PHE A 10 15.34 16.42 2.31
N ILE A 11 16.23 17.07 3.05
CA ILE A 11 15.91 18.23 3.87
C ILE A 11 16.92 19.34 3.63
N THR A 12 16.45 20.59 3.54
CA THR A 12 17.35 21.73 3.48
C THR A 12 18.01 21.95 4.84
N GLN A 13 19.25 22.41 4.84
CA GLN A 13 19.95 22.78 6.07
C GLN A 13 19.19 23.84 6.87
N GLY A 14 18.53 24.78 6.16
CA GLY A 14 17.66 25.79 6.77
C GLY A 14 16.49 25.16 7.52
N ALA A 15 15.73 24.29 6.87
CA ALA A 15 14.60 23.61 7.51
C ALA A 15 15.04 22.72 8.67
N LEU A 16 16.13 21.97 8.49
CA LEU A 16 16.67 21.11 9.52
C LEU A 16 17.07 21.88 10.78
N SER A 17 17.60 23.09 10.65
CA SER A 17 18.00 23.93 11.80
C SER A 17 16.84 24.32 12.73
N THR A 18 15.59 24.17 12.26
CA THR A 18 14.38 24.41 13.06
C THR A 18 13.92 23.18 13.83
N LEU A 19 14.52 22.01 13.59
CA LEU A 19 14.15 20.73 14.19
C LEU A 19 15.18 20.32 15.24
N TYR A 20 14.75 19.50 16.21
CA TYR A 20 15.70 18.84 17.09
C TYR A 20 16.34 17.66 16.36
N HIS A 21 17.66 17.69 16.19
CA HIS A 21 18.39 16.65 15.48
C HIS A 21 19.80 16.44 16.07
N SER A 22 20.39 15.27 15.82
CA SER A 22 21.79 15.00 16.16
C SER A 22 22.76 15.76 15.23
N ALA A 23 24.03 15.86 15.62
CA ALA A 23 25.05 16.44 14.76
C ALA A 23 25.09 15.75 13.39
N ILE A 24 25.16 16.54 12.32
CA ILE A 24 25.13 16.06 10.94
C ILE A 24 26.51 15.51 10.60
N PRO A 25 26.68 14.19 10.39
CA PRO A 25 27.95 13.65 9.92
C PRO A 25 28.23 14.21 8.52
N SER A 26 29.36 14.89 8.37
CA SER A 26 29.71 15.48 7.08
C SER A 26 29.94 14.39 6.04
N CYS A 27 29.25 14.48 4.92
CA CYS A 27 29.56 13.71 3.74
C CYS A 27 29.67 14.65 2.53
N ASN A 28 30.46 14.27 1.53
CA ASN A 28 30.59 15.05 0.29
C ASN A 28 30.10 14.19 -0.86
N ARG A 29 28.78 14.05 -0.95
CA ARG A 29 28.08 13.28 -1.98
C ARG A 29 27.28 14.21 -2.88
N ILE A 30 27.03 13.75 -4.10
CA ILE A 30 26.19 14.46 -5.06
C ILE A 30 25.04 13.53 -5.44
N ALA A 31 23.80 14.01 -5.30
CA ALA A 31 22.63 13.36 -5.87
C ALA A 31 22.30 13.99 -7.23
N GLN A 32 21.93 13.17 -8.20
CA GLN A 32 21.42 13.62 -9.49
C GLN A 32 19.89 13.58 -9.45
N LEU A 33 19.24 14.62 -9.93
CA LEU A 33 17.78 14.70 -10.00
C LEU A 33 17.25 13.94 -11.22
N GLY A 34 15.92 13.76 -11.25
CA GLY A 34 15.25 12.97 -12.29
C GLY A 34 15.40 13.50 -13.71
N ASP A 35 15.80 14.77 -13.89
CA ASP A 35 16.10 15.38 -15.19
C ASP A 35 17.46 14.94 -15.76
N GLY A 36 18.28 14.25 -14.96
CA GLY A 36 19.63 13.83 -15.34
C GLY A 36 20.63 14.97 -15.51
N GLN A 37 20.27 16.22 -15.22
CA GLN A 37 21.14 17.39 -15.38
C GLN A 37 21.35 18.15 -14.07
N ALA A 38 20.28 18.32 -13.29
CA ALA A 38 20.38 18.99 -12.01
C ALA A 38 21.02 18.08 -10.97
N THR A 39 21.87 18.67 -10.15
CA THR A 39 22.56 17.97 -9.06
C THR A 39 22.38 18.69 -7.74
N LEU A 40 22.30 17.90 -6.67
CA LEU A 40 22.23 18.39 -5.29
C LEU A 40 23.48 17.95 -4.53
N LYS A 41 24.16 18.91 -3.92
CA LYS A 41 25.25 18.61 -2.99
C LYS A 41 24.67 18.19 -1.65
N ILE A 42 24.95 16.95 -1.27
CA ILE A 42 24.61 16.38 0.03
C ILE A 42 25.72 16.73 1.01
N ILE A 43 25.34 17.34 2.13
CA ILE A 43 26.24 17.79 3.21
C ILE A 43 26.35 16.74 4.30
N GLY A 44 25.31 15.92 4.45
CA GLY A 44 25.29 14.84 5.43
C GLY A 44 24.02 14.00 5.32
N GLU A 45 23.92 13.01 6.19
CA GLU A 45 22.76 12.14 6.32
C GLU A 45 22.40 12.03 7.79
N ILE A 46 21.11 12.15 8.09
CA ILE A 46 20.59 12.05 9.45
C ILE A 46 19.37 11.15 9.47
N GLN A 47 19.03 10.64 10.65
CA GLN A 47 17.76 9.97 10.87
C GLN A 47 16.79 10.93 11.58
N LEU A 48 15.65 11.19 10.96
CA LEU A 48 14.54 11.93 11.55
C LEU A 48 13.48 10.97 12.05
N LEU A 49 12.82 11.32 13.16
CA LEU A 49 11.61 10.67 13.61
C LEU A 49 10.42 11.54 13.19
N LEU A 50 9.65 11.06 12.21
CA LEU A 50 8.49 11.78 11.70
C LEU A 50 7.21 11.14 12.23
N GLN A 51 6.24 11.97 12.63
CA GLN A 51 4.91 11.49 12.98
C GLN A 51 3.97 11.72 11.79
N PHE A 52 3.44 10.62 11.24
CA PHE A 52 2.34 10.65 10.28
C PHE A 52 1.09 10.13 10.99
N ASP A 53 0.12 11.01 11.22
CA ASP A 53 -1.05 10.77 12.07
C ASP A 53 -0.67 10.28 13.48
N LYS A 54 -0.75 8.96 13.70
CA LYS A 54 -0.45 8.29 14.99
C LYS A 54 0.74 7.34 14.90
N VAL A 55 1.46 7.33 13.78
CA VAL A 55 2.60 6.44 13.53
C VAL A 55 3.89 7.24 13.52
N PHE A 56 4.86 6.81 14.31
CA PHE A 56 6.21 7.35 14.29
C PHE A 56 7.07 6.52 13.34
N THR A 57 7.68 7.19 12.36
CA THR A 57 8.51 6.57 11.33
C THR A 57 9.91 7.15 11.39
N HIS A 58 10.90 6.28 11.56
CA HIS A 58 12.30 6.66 11.41
C HIS A 58 12.63 6.74 9.92
N LEU A 59 13.14 7.89 9.49
CA LEU A 59 13.47 8.16 8.11
C LEU A 59 14.90 8.66 7.99
N ASN A 60 15.71 8.01 7.16
CA ASN A 60 17.00 8.54 6.78
C ASN A 60 16.80 9.63 5.73
N VAL A 61 17.36 10.81 5.99
CA VAL A 61 17.19 11.99 5.15
C VAL A 61 18.55 12.58 4.81
N LEU A 62 18.73 12.89 3.54
CA LEU A 62 19.92 13.55 3.02
C LEU A 62 19.80 15.06 3.22
N VAL A 63 20.79 15.64 3.88
CA VAL A 63 20.84 17.08 4.15
C VAL A 63 21.47 17.78 2.96
N VAL A 64 20.78 18.77 2.40
CA VAL A 64 21.26 19.59 1.27
C VAL A 64 21.33 21.06 1.66
N LYS A 65 22.20 21.83 1.01
CA LYS A 65 22.36 23.26 1.35
C LYS A 65 21.08 24.06 1.07
N THR A 66 20.57 23.92 -0.14
CA THR A 66 19.48 24.70 -0.69
C THR A 66 18.68 23.86 -1.68
N MET A 67 17.36 24.05 -1.69
CA MET A 67 16.41 23.46 -2.62
C MET A 67 15.18 24.37 -2.66
N ASN A 68 14.37 24.30 -3.72
CA ASN A 68 13.15 25.11 -3.86
C ASN A 68 12.04 24.71 -2.87
N THR A 69 12.23 23.61 -2.15
CA THR A 69 11.33 23.16 -1.08
C THR A 69 12.16 22.80 0.13
N ASP A 70 11.59 22.90 1.32
CA ASP A 70 12.29 22.62 2.57
C ASP A 70 12.51 21.13 2.82
N PHE A 71 11.58 20.31 2.35
CA PHE A 71 11.55 18.88 2.63
C PHE A 71 10.95 18.09 1.47
N ILE A 72 11.67 17.08 1.00
CA ILE A 72 11.19 16.08 0.03
C ILE A 72 11.18 14.72 0.72
N LEU A 73 10.05 14.05 0.64
CA LEU A 73 9.82 12.74 1.20
C LEU A 73 9.73 11.70 0.10
N ASP A 74 10.63 10.71 0.15
CA ASP A 74 10.52 9.50 -0.66
C ASP A 74 9.41 8.60 -0.11
N VAL A 75 8.40 8.37 -0.94
CA VAL A 75 7.23 7.55 -0.63
C VAL A 75 7.59 6.09 -0.34
N LYS A 76 8.66 5.56 -0.94
CA LYS A 76 9.11 4.18 -0.69
C LYS A 76 9.60 3.99 0.75
N SER A 77 10.10 5.06 1.35
CA SER A 77 10.66 5.04 2.70
C SER A 77 9.61 5.23 3.81
N ILE A 78 8.44 5.79 3.49
CA ILE A 78 7.37 6.07 4.47
C ILE A 78 6.40 4.90 4.63
N ASN A 79 6.24 4.09 3.59
CA ASN A 79 5.24 3.05 3.51
C ASN A 79 5.85 1.64 3.64
N VAL A 80 6.57 1.40 4.73
CA VAL A 80 7.17 0.09 5.04
C VAL A 80 6.80 -0.35 6.47
N ILE A 81 6.49 -1.63 6.64
CA ILE A 81 6.34 -2.24 7.96
C ILE A 81 7.71 -2.76 8.38
N HIS A 82 8.20 -2.31 9.53
CA HIS A 82 9.41 -2.84 10.15
C HIS A 82 9.05 -4.05 11.00
N ILE A 83 9.63 -5.20 10.68
CA ILE A 83 9.41 -6.46 11.39
C ILE A 83 10.69 -6.75 12.18
N PRO A 84 10.66 -6.64 13.52
CA PRO A 84 11.86 -6.81 14.34
C PRO A 84 12.48 -8.21 14.20
N PRO A 85 13.78 -8.36 14.52
CA PRO A 85 14.45 -9.66 14.52
C PRO A 85 13.71 -10.68 15.38
N ARG A 86 13.57 -11.92 14.88
CA ARG A 86 12.96 -13.05 15.62
C ARG A 86 11.57 -12.75 16.19
N LYS A 87 10.80 -11.87 15.54
CA LYS A 87 9.44 -11.51 15.95
C LYS A 87 8.44 -11.71 14.81
N SER A 88 7.23 -12.05 15.22
CA SER A 88 6.05 -12.01 14.36
C SER A 88 5.43 -10.62 14.37
N TYR A 89 4.80 -10.27 13.26
CA TYR A 89 4.01 -9.05 13.11
C TYR A 89 2.71 -9.37 12.37
N THR A 90 1.61 -8.77 12.82
CA THR A 90 0.31 -8.94 12.15
C THR A 90 0.09 -7.83 11.13
N VAL A 91 -0.14 -8.23 9.88
CA VAL A 91 -0.26 -7.35 8.72
C VAL A 91 -1.69 -7.44 8.17
N GLN A 92 -2.37 -6.30 8.03
CA GLN A 92 -3.69 -6.25 7.43
C GLN A 92 -3.61 -6.34 5.90
N ALA A 93 -4.14 -7.39 5.29
CA ALA A 93 -4.18 -7.54 3.84
C ALA A 93 -5.60 -7.35 3.30
N LYS A 94 -5.70 -6.71 2.14
CA LYS A 94 -6.91 -6.62 1.34
C LYS A 94 -7.03 -7.84 0.45
N VAL A 95 -8.20 -8.44 0.46
CA VAL A 95 -8.58 -9.58 -0.36
C VAL A 95 -9.47 -9.11 -1.49
N GLU A 96 -9.07 -9.35 -2.74
CA GLU A 96 -9.88 -9.00 -3.90
C GLU A 96 -11.18 -9.83 -4.02
N LEU A 97 -11.23 -11.00 -3.39
CA LEU A 97 -12.43 -11.85 -3.36
C LEU A 97 -13.30 -11.54 -2.15
N SER A 98 -14.47 -10.95 -2.43
CA SER A 98 -15.52 -10.56 -1.48
C SER A 98 -16.25 -11.69 -0.77
N SER A 99 -16.41 -12.83 -1.46
CA SER A 99 -17.60 -13.66 -1.27
C SER A 99 -17.39 -14.86 -0.37
N ALA A 100 -16.18 -15.03 0.18
CA ALA A 100 -15.85 -16.13 1.06
C ALA A 100 -15.50 -15.60 2.45
N ASP A 101 -16.22 -16.04 3.48
CA ASP A 101 -15.95 -15.66 4.87
C ASP A 101 -14.61 -16.21 5.39
N THR A 102 -14.10 -17.26 4.74
CA THR A 102 -12.81 -17.87 5.03
C THR A 102 -12.10 -18.23 3.73
N VAL A 103 -10.83 -17.88 3.61
CA VAL A 103 -10.00 -18.25 2.46
C VAL A 103 -8.73 -18.93 2.95
N TYR A 104 -8.39 -20.03 2.28
CA TYR A 104 -7.10 -20.67 2.46
C TYR A 104 -6.03 -19.87 1.73
N PHE A 105 -5.03 -19.41 2.49
CA PHE A 105 -3.86 -18.76 1.97
C PHE A 105 -2.67 -19.70 2.04
N SER A 106 -2.11 -19.99 0.87
CA SER A 106 -0.75 -20.48 0.78
C SER A 106 0.16 -19.27 0.56
N PRO A 107 1.29 -19.17 1.27
CA PRO A 107 2.36 -18.29 0.84
C PRO A 107 2.62 -18.60 -0.63
N ILE A 108 2.77 -17.56 -1.45
CA ILE A 108 3.44 -17.81 -2.71
C ILE A 108 4.84 -18.25 -2.28
N ASP A 109 5.33 -19.38 -2.80
CA ASP A 109 6.77 -19.58 -2.94
C ASP A 109 7.26 -18.46 -3.86
N VAL A 110 7.36 -17.25 -3.32
CA VAL A 110 7.96 -16.15 -4.04
C VAL A 110 9.42 -16.53 -4.00
N THR A 111 9.83 -17.24 -5.04
CA THR A 111 11.21 -17.49 -5.47
C THR A 111 12.04 -16.19 -5.61
N GLN A 112 11.52 -15.04 -5.16
CA GLN A 112 12.33 -13.91 -4.77
C GLN A 112 13.00 -14.22 -3.44
N SER A 113 14.21 -14.76 -3.54
CA SER A 113 15.28 -14.81 -2.53
C SER A 113 15.57 -13.49 -1.77
N LYS A 114 14.78 -12.44 -1.98
CA LYS A 114 14.91 -11.11 -1.39
C LYS A 114 13.88 -10.79 -0.30
N LYS A 115 12.81 -11.57 -0.15
CA LYS A 115 11.85 -11.33 0.94
C LYS A 115 12.29 -12.12 2.17
N SER A 116 13.06 -11.46 3.03
CA SER A 116 13.57 -11.94 4.33
C SER A 116 12.48 -12.21 5.39
N ILE A 117 11.26 -12.59 4.97
CA ILE A 117 10.12 -12.81 5.86
C ILE A 117 9.45 -14.15 5.54
N VAL A 118 9.04 -14.84 6.59
CA VAL A 118 8.39 -16.16 6.52
C VAL A 118 6.91 -15.99 6.87
N MET A 119 6.07 -16.81 6.24
CA MET A 119 4.64 -16.84 6.49
C MET A 119 4.18 -18.28 6.41
N SER A 120 3.31 -18.68 7.33
CA SER A 120 2.75 -20.03 7.37
C SER A 120 1.44 -20.08 6.58
N PRO A 121 1.19 -21.16 5.81
CA PRO A 121 -0.14 -21.39 5.24
C PRO A 121 -1.21 -21.35 6.32
N SER A 122 -2.30 -20.64 6.07
CA SER A 122 -3.31 -20.36 7.08
C SER A 122 -4.69 -20.24 6.45
N LEU A 123 -5.72 -20.70 7.16
CA LEU A 123 -7.11 -20.35 6.88
C LEU A 123 -7.38 -19.00 7.53
N LEU A 124 -7.74 -18.00 6.74
CA LEU A 124 -7.97 -16.67 7.26
C LEU A 124 -9.42 -16.25 7.06
N HIS A 125 -9.97 -15.64 8.08
CA HIS A 125 -11.27 -14.99 7.99
C HIS A 125 -11.17 -13.70 7.22
N ILE A 126 -12.13 -13.50 6.32
CA ILE A 126 -12.28 -12.27 5.55
C ILE A 126 -13.44 -11.49 6.15
N ASN A 127 -13.16 -10.26 6.53
CA ASN A 127 -14.17 -9.31 6.95
C ASN A 127 -14.03 -8.06 6.09
N ASN A 128 -15.09 -7.70 5.35
CA ASN A 128 -15.11 -6.54 4.47
C ASN A 128 -13.89 -6.45 3.55
N TYR A 129 -13.59 -7.52 2.81
CA TYR A 129 -12.43 -7.59 1.90
C TYR A 129 -11.08 -7.40 2.60
N THR A 130 -11.01 -7.57 3.92
CA THR A 130 -9.78 -7.46 4.68
C THR A 130 -9.55 -8.70 5.52
N THR A 131 -8.29 -9.00 5.74
CA THR A 131 -7.85 -10.11 6.57
C THR A 131 -6.54 -9.75 7.25
N TYR A 132 -6.11 -10.56 8.22
CA TYR A 132 -4.88 -10.35 8.97
C TYR A 132 -3.95 -11.54 8.78
N LEU A 133 -2.72 -11.24 8.36
CA LEU A 133 -1.66 -12.22 8.11
C LEU A 133 -0.60 -12.07 9.18
N GLU A 134 -0.11 -13.19 9.72
CA GLU A 134 1.09 -13.18 10.54
C GLU A 134 2.32 -13.36 9.65
N VAL A 135 3.26 -12.42 9.73
CA VAL A 135 4.57 -12.54 9.09
C VAL A 135 5.65 -12.62 10.15
N TYR A 136 6.61 -13.50 9.97
CA TYR A 136 7.71 -13.73 10.90
C TYR A 136 9.04 -13.34 10.26
N ASN A 137 9.87 -12.62 11.00
CA ASN A 137 11.25 -12.34 10.59
C ASN A 137 12.20 -13.38 11.21
N PRO A 138 12.77 -14.31 10.40
CA PRO A 138 13.69 -15.32 10.91
C PRO A 138 15.11 -14.80 11.15
N HIS A 139 15.42 -13.56 10.77
CA HIS A 139 16.77 -13.00 10.86
C HIS A 139 17.02 -12.33 12.22
N ASP A 140 18.29 -12.01 12.45
CA ASP A 140 18.83 -11.25 13.57
C ASP A 140 18.85 -9.72 13.31
N TYR A 141 18.42 -9.28 12.13
CA TYR A 141 18.25 -7.88 11.74
C TYR A 141 16.80 -7.54 11.39
N THR A 142 16.43 -6.27 11.49
CA THR A 142 15.08 -5.79 11.16
C THR A 142 14.80 -5.90 9.68
N CYS A 143 13.68 -6.54 9.31
CA CYS A 143 13.23 -6.62 7.93
C CYS A 143 12.19 -5.54 7.64
N THR A 144 12.14 -5.09 6.39
CA THR A 144 11.13 -4.11 5.91
C THR A 144 10.21 -4.76 4.90
N LEU A 145 8.90 -4.60 5.10
CA LEU A 145 7.88 -5.03 4.15
C LEU A 145 7.23 -3.80 3.51
N PRO A 146 7.48 -3.52 2.22
CA PRO A 146 6.83 -2.42 1.51
C PRO A 146 5.31 -2.57 1.47
N MET A 147 4.61 -1.45 1.53
CA MET A 147 3.18 -1.35 1.30
C MET A 147 2.83 -1.84 -0.11
N ASN A 148 1.64 -2.43 -0.27
CA ASN A 148 1.20 -3.11 -1.50
C ASN A 148 2.06 -4.31 -1.92
N THR A 149 2.93 -4.84 -1.05
CA THR A 149 3.62 -6.09 -1.32
C THR A 149 2.61 -7.21 -1.48
N LEU A 150 2.62 -7.87 -2.64
CA LEU A 150 1.88 -9.11 -2.86
C LEU A 150 2.47 -10.20 -1.96
N LEU A 151 1.69 -10.64 -0.97
CA LEU A 151 2.10 -11.65 0.02
C LEU A 151 1.64 -13.06 -0.39
N CYS A 152 0.41 -13.18 -0.90
CA CYS A 152 -0.19 -14.47 -1.25
C CYS A 152 -0.84 -14.42 -2.64
N ARG A 153 -0.98 -15.59 -3.27
CA ARG A 153 -1.89 -15.83 -4.39
C ARG A 153 -2.92 -16.84 -3.91
N THR A 154 -4.18 -16.58 -4.19
CA THR A 154 -5.22 -17.59 -4.04
C THR A 154 -5.07 -18.64 -5.15
N PRO A 155 -5.36 -19.93 -4.89
CA PRO A 155 -5.17 -21.01 -5.86
C PRO A 155 -6.07 -20.92 -7.12
N ARG A 156 -7.03 -19.99 -7.19
CA ARG A 156 -7.79 -19.68 -8.42
C ARG A 156 -7.23 -18.41 -9.09
N ARG A 157 -7.01 -18.50 -10.41
CA ARG A 157 -6.17 -17.69 -11.32
C ARG A 157 -6.33 -16.15 -11.36
N SER A 158 -6.99 -15.47 -10.42
CA SER A 158 -7.32 -14.04 -10.64
C SER A 158 -7.40 -13.13 -9.41
N SER A 159 -7.02 -13.58 -8.21
CA SER A 159 -7.08 -12.70 -7.03
C SER A 159 -5.78 -12.58 -6.25
N SER A 160 -5.40 -11.34 -6.01
CA SER A 160 -4.18 -10.91 -5.36
C SER A 160 -4.51 -10.30 -3.97
N LEU A 161 -3.59 -10.44 -3.01
CA LEU A 161 -3.68 -9.75 -1.72
C LEU A 161 -2.77 -8.52 -1.70
N SER A 162 -3.31 -7.35 -1.34
CA SER A 162 -2.51 -6.11 -1.21
C SER A 162 -2.80 -5.40 0.13
N TYR A 163 -1.79 -4.84 0.79
CA TYR A 163 -1.97 -4.10 2.06
C TYR A 163 -2.62 -2.71 1.83
N GLN A 164 -3.57 -2.27 2.67
CA GLN A 164 -4.12 -0.89 2.67
C GLN A 164 -4.33 -0.32 4.09
N HIS A 165 -4.15 1.00 4.25
CA HIS A 165 -4.59 1.79 5.41
C HIS A 165 -6.03 2.32 5.17
N PRO A 166 -6.88 2.54 6.18
CA PRO A 166 -8.24 3.03 5.97
C PRO A 166 -8.27 4.55 5.83
N ILE A 167 -8.37 5.06 4.60
CA ILE A 167 -8.98 6.37 4.32
C ILE A 167 -9.84 6.24 3.05
N ILE A 168 -11.15 6.35 3.24
CA ILE A 168 -12.12 6.70 2.19
C ILE A 168 -11.83 8.15 1.83
N ASN A 169 -11.57 8.43 0.55
CA ASN A 169 -11.97 9.70 -0.04
C ASN A 169 -12.36 9.47 -1.50
N THR A 170 -13.67 9.59 -1.71
CA THR A 170 -14.36 10.06 -2.91
C THR A 170 -13.79 9.58 -4.25
N ILE A 171 -14.16 8.35 -4.62
CA ILE A 171 -14.06 7.92 -6.02
C ILE A 171 -15.24 8.53 -6.76
N GLU A 172 -14.98 9.46 -7.68
CA GLU A 172 -15.98 9.96 -8.61
C GLU A 172 -16.65 8.80 -9.34
N ILE A 173 -17.95 8.63 -9.09
CA ILE A 173 -18.77 7.64 -9.77
C ILE A 173 -19.11 8.23 -11.13
N LYS A 174 -18.37 7.85 -12.17
CA LYS A 174 -18.85 8.01 -13.55
C LYS A 174 -20.22 7.33 -13.64
N SER A 175 -21.22 8.11 -14.03
CA SER A 175 -22.63 7.69 -14.11
C SER A 175 -22.75 6.42 -14.96
N ALA A 176 -23.23 5.34 -14.35
CA ALA A 176 -23.60 4.12 -15.06
C ALA A 176 -24.67 4.44 -16.11
N SER A 177 -24.76 3.63 -17.17
CA SER A 177 -25.84 3.76 -18.15
C SER A 177 -27.21 3.65 -17.48
N SER A 178 -28.20 4.37 -17.99
CA SER A 178 -29.53 4.50 -17.34
C SER A 178 -30.23 3.15 -17.14
N ALA A 179 -29.97 2.17 -17.99
CA ALA A 179 -30.51 0.81 -17.88
C ALA A 179 -29.94 0.07 -16.66
N THR A 180 -28.62 0.16 -16.42
CA THR A 180 -27.96 -0.53 -15.32
C THR A 180 -28.35 0.05 -13.96
N SER A 181 -28.55 1.37 -13.88
CA SER A 181 -29.05 1.99 -12.65
C SER A 181 -30.45 1.46 -12.30
N LYS A 182 -31.36 1.35 -13.28
CA LYS A 182 -32.71 0.81 -13.05
C LYS A 182 -32.68 -0.63 -12.55
N THR A 183 -31.79 -1.47 -13.07
CA THR A 183 -31.64 -2.85 -12.59
C THR A 183 -31.17 -2.90 -11.14
N ILE A 184 -30.20 -2.07 -10.75
CA ILE A 184 -29.75 -1.95 -9.35
C ILE A 184 -30.89 -1.46 -8.47
N ASP A 185 -31.63 -0.43 -8.89
CA ASP A 185 -32.75 0.12 -8.13
C ASP A 185 -33.86 -0.93 -7.92
N ASN A 186 -34.17 -1.74 -8.93
CA ASN A 186 -35.13 -2.85 -8.82
C ASN A 186 -34.66 -3.94 -7.85
N LEU A 187 -33.37 -4.33 -7.89
CA LEU A 187 -32.80 -5.32 -6.98
C LEU A 187 -32.83 -4.84 -5.52
N LEU A 188 -32.62 -3.53 -5.32
CA LEU A 188 -32.63 -2.93 -4.00
C LEU A 188 -34.05 -2.63 -3.49
N ALA A 189 -35.07 -2.64 -4.33
CA ALA A 189 -36.44 -2.24 -3.97
C ALA A 189 -36.97 -3.00 -2.73
N HIS A 190 -36.58 -4.26 -2.57
CA HIS A 190 -37.04 -5.14 -1.50
C HIS A 190 -36.28 -4.99 -0.17
N ILE A 191 -35.21 -4.21 -0.13
CA ILE A 191 -34.44 -3.99 1.10
C ILE A 191 -35.03 -2.79 1.87
N GLN A 192 -35.54 -3.07 3.06
CA GLN A 192 -36.16 -2.05 3.93
C GLN A 192 -35.14 -1.25 4.73
N ASN A 193 -34.04 -1.89 5.17
CA ASN A 193 -32.98 -1.22 5.90
C ASN A 193 -32.18 -0.30 4.95
N VAL A 194 -32.13 0.99 5.29
CA VAL A 194 -31.48 2.03 4.48
C VAL A 194 -29.96 1.81 4.38
N GLN A 195 -29.33 1.37 5.48
CA GLN A 195 -27.88 1.16 5.54
C GLN A 195 -27.48 -0.04 4.68
N ASP A 196 -28.19 -1.16 4.80
CA ASP A 196 -27.93 -2.37 4.00
C ASP A 196 -28.15 -2.08 2.50
N LYS A 197 -29.20 -1.32 2.18
CA LYS A 197 -29.51 -0.87 0.81
C LYS A 197 -28.37 -0.02 0.24
N GLN A 198 -27.79 0.90 1.02
CA GLN A 198 -26.66 1.72 0.59
C GLN A 198 -25.39 0.89 0.40
N GLN A 199 -25.08 -0.01 1.33
CA GLN A 199 -23.91 -0.89 1.25
C GLN A 199 -24.00 -1.83 0.06
N LEU A 200 -25.15 -2.45 -0.17
CA LEU A 200 -25.34 -3.34 -1.32
C LEU A 200 -25.30 -2.58 -2.65
N ARG A 201 -25.87 -1.36 -2.71
CA ARG A 201 -25.76 -0.49 -3.89
C ARG A 201 -24.30 -0.23 -4.26
N PHE A 202 -23.47 0.08 -3.26
CA PHE A 202 -22.04 0.31 -3.45
C PHE A 202 -21.35 -0.94 -4.01
N ILE A 203 -21.59 -2.11 -3.42
CA ILE A 203 -21.01 -3.39 -3.88
C ILE A 203 -21.39 -3.69 -5.33
N LEU A 204 -22.69 -3.59 -5.67
CA LEU A 204 -23.18 -3.86 -7.03
C LEU A 204 -22.54 -2.91 -8.06
N GLN A 205 -22.40 -1.63 -7.72
CA GLN A 205 -21.74 -0.66 -8.59
C GLN A 205 -20.25 -0.99 -8.80
N GLN A 206 -19.55 -1.47 -7.78
CA GLN A 206 -18.16 -1.92 -7.92
C GLN A 206 -18.05 -3.17 -8.82
N HIS A 207 -18.95 -4.14 -8.65
CA HIS A 207 -18.97 -5.33 -9.50
C HIS A 207 -19.24 -4.99 -10.96
N ILE A 208 -20.18 -4.09 -11.25
CA ILE A 208 -20.47 -3.66 -12.62
C ILE A 208 -19.27 -2.97 -13.29
N LYS A 209 -18.45 -2.22 -12.54
CA LYS A 209 -17.20 -1.67 -13.08
C LYS A 209 -16.20 -2.76 -13.49
N ASN A 210 -16.17 -3.85 -12.74
CA ASN A 210 -15.24 -4.97 -12.99
C ASN A 210 -15.74 -5.91 -14.10
N PHE A 211 -17.05 -6.01 -14.26
CA PHE A 211 -17.70 -6.79 -15.31
C PHE A 211 -18.26 -5.87 -16.38
N ASP A 212 -17.41 -5.47 -17.31
CA ASP A 212 -17.81 -4.80 -18.54
C ASP A 212 -18.65 -5.77 -19.40
N ILE A 213 -19.96 -5.84 -19.13
CA ILE A 213 -20.92 -6.67 -19.85
C ILE A 213 -21.06 -6.30 -21.33
N SER A 214 -20.48 -5.17 -21.78
CA SER A 214 -20.37 -4.86 -23.21
C SER A 214 -19.27 -5.67 -23.92
N LYS A 215 -18.38 -6.31 -23.15
CA LYS A 215 -17.33 -7.19 -23.66
C LYS A 215 -17.71 -8.65 -23.42
N VAL A 216 -17.90 -9.38 -24.52
CA VAL A 216 -18.10 -10.83 -24.49
C VAL A 216 -16.86 -11.48 -23.89
N THR A 217 -16.99 -12.06 -22.71
CA THR A 217 -15.92 -12.85 -22.10
C THR A 217 -16.02 -14.28 -22.63
N GLN A 218 -15.26 -14.62 -23.67
CA GLN A 218 -15.18 -16.00 -24.16
C GLN A 218 -14.28 -16.81 -23.23
N ALA A 219 -14.87 -17.79 -22.54
CA ALA A 219 -14.10 -18.80 -21.81
C ALA A 219 -13.65 -19.88 -22.80
N ASN A 220 -12.38 -19.84 -23.21
CA ASN A 220 -11.79 -20.94 -23.98
C ASN A 220 -11.52 -22.13 -23.05
N THR A 221 -12.38 -23.14 -23.12
CA THR A 221 -12.10 -24.48 -22.58
C THR A 221 -11.34 -25.29 -23.62
N HIS A 222 -10.02 -25.42 -23.43
CA HIS A 222 -9.28 -26.50 -24.09
C HIS A 222 -9.64 -27.81 -23.37
N ILE A 223 -10.27 -28.73 -24.10
CA ILE A 223 -10.46 -30.13 -23.72
C ILE A 223 -9.23 -30.90 -24.16
#